data_AF-M6U216-F1
#
_entry.id   AF-M6U216-F1
#
_cell.length_a   1.000
_cell.length_b   1.000
_cell.length_c   1.000
_cell.angle_alpha   90.00
_cell.angle_beta   90.00
_cell.angle_gamma   90.00
#
_symmetry.space_group_name_H-M   'P 1'
#
loop_
_entity.id
_entity.type
_entity.pdbx_description
1 polymer ?
#
loop_
_entity_poly.entity_id
_entity_poly.type
_entity_poly.pdbx_seq_one_letter_code
_entity_poly.pdbx_strand_id
1 'polypeptide(L)'
;MKTSDFKKIRWKLYPKNPVLESPPFTPLIADPSLLLDTESPDGKFHLFCHTLFGIHRYESEDGFRWDSGRLLFRHTMRPFIYKENNIFYLLYERYTPFQIVFSWFTFWKWNSHIEIRTSKDLKNWSSAKKILEPSLDWHINARYGKSIGNPCLVKIEDKYRLYYSASLSFIPDCGFCEPTYIGVAESDEILGPYKSLKDPLISPDTYNRNLAAGSIKVLKTENGFVGFENCIYQDSNGRSGSSIYLLNSFDGIKWDFLFQEPILSPSSDWMKSHIYAMDIKFHPIIKKWFLYFNARNDWHWSKGKEKIGLLIGEIEQPF
;
A
#
# COMPACT_ATOMS: atom_id res chain seq x y z
N MET A 1 2.42 -20.93 7.44
CA MET A 1 1.13 -21.08 6.73
C MET A 1 1.41 -21.24 5.24
N LYS A 2 0.72 -22.14 4.54
CA LYS A 2 0.85 -22.31 3.08
C LYS A 2 -0.01 -21.26 2.37
N THR A 3 0.30 -20.99 1.11
CA THR A 3 -0.48 -20.07 0.25
C THR A 3 -1.97 -20.45 0.23
N SER A 4 -2.30 -21.74 0.13
CA SER A 4 -3.69 -22.22 0.09
C SER A 4 -4.46 -22.00 1.38
N ASP A 5 -3.80 -21.81 2.53
CA ASP A 5 -4.49 -21.62 3.80
C ASP A 5 -5.10 -20.22 3.94
N PHE A 6 -4.60 -19.24 3.17
CA PHE A 6 -5.23 -17.91 3.08
C PHE A 6 -6.67 -18.01 2.55
N LYS A 7 -7.00 -19.11 1.85
CA LYS A 7 -8.36 -19.40 1.41
C LYS A 7 -9.35 -19.64 2.55
N LYS A 8 -8.85 -20.04 3.72
CA LYS A 8 -9.64 -20.39 4.90
C LYS A 8 -9.82 -19.21 5.86
N ILE A 9 -9.22 -18.05 5.53
CA ILE A 9 -9.36 -16.86 6.35
C ILE A 9 -10.70 -16.20 6.03
N ARG A 10 -11.54 -16.08 7.05
CA ARG A 10 -12.77 -15.31 6.97
C ARG A 10 -12.47 -13.86 7.34
N TRP A 11 -12.55 -12.99 6.34
CA TRP A 11 -12.37 -11.56 6.51
C TRP A 11 -13.69 -10.89 6.88
N LYS A 12 -13.68 -10.02 7.89
CA LYS A 12 -14.82 -9.22 8.31
C LYS A 12 -14.39 -7.78 8.60
N LEU A 13 -15.22 -6.82 8.21
CA LEU A 13 -15.04 -5.44 8.62
C LEU A 13 -15.14 -5.33 10.15
N TYR A 14 -14.21 -4.59 10.75
CA TYR A 14 -14.31 -4.22 12.16
C TYR A 14 -15.59 -3.39 12.40
N PRO A 15 -16.44 -3.74 13.38
CA PRO A 15 -17.74 -3.08 13.55
C PRO A 15 -17.70 -1.58 13.83
N LYS A 16 -16.58 -1.07 14.37
CA LYS A 16 -16.40 0.37 14.64
C LYS A 16 -15.55 1.08 13.59
N ASN A 17 -15.47 0.51 12.39
CA ASN A 17 -14.90 1.22 11.25
C ASN A 17 -15.68 2.52 10.97
N PRO A 18 -15.02 3.55 10.42
CA PRO A 18 -13.58 3.66 10.17
C PRO A 18 -12.78 3.80 11.47
N VAL A 19 -11.56 3.27 11.51
CA VAL A 19 -10.67 3.35 12.70
C VAL A 19 -9.87 4.64 12.75
N LEU A 20 -9.72 5.34 11.62
CA LEU A 20 -9.04 6.62 11.55
C LEU A 20 -9.63 7.49 10.45
N GLU A 21 -9.88 8.76 10.76
CA GLU A 21 -10.34 9.75 9.80
C GLU A 21 -9.19 10.69 9.39
N SER A 22 -9.35 11.35 8.25
CA SER A 22 -8.39 12.37 7.82
C SER A 22 -8.33 13.52 8.83
N PRO A 23 -7.13 14.06 9.15
CA PRO A 23 -7.03 15.20 10.04
C PRO A 23 -7.66 16.45 9.44
N PRO A 24 -7.89 17.52 10.24
CA PRO A 24 -8.42 18.78 9.72
C PRO A 24 -7.60 19.32 8.54
N PHE A 25 -8.27 20.04 7.64
CA PHE A 25 -7.68 20.69 6.45
C PHE A 25 -7.18 19.75 5.36
N THR A 26 -7.46 18.45 5.44
CA THR A 26 -7.22 17.53 4.34
C THR A 26 -8.32 16.47 4.27
N PRO A 27 -8.83 16.13 3.08
CA PRO A 27 -9.75 15.01 2.90
C PRO A 27 -9.01 13.66 2.74
N LEU A 28 -7.67 13.66 2.80
CA LEU A 28 -6.84 12.52 2.44
C LEU A 28 -6.14 11.94 3.67
N ILE A 29 -6.38 10.65 3.91
CA ILE A 29 -5.52 9.80 4.72
C ILE A 29 -5.46 8.42 4.06
N ALA A 30 -4.27 7.96 3.73
CA ALA A 30 -4.11 6.85 2.80
C ALA A 30 -2.84 6.03 3.01
N ASP A 31 -2.82 4.85 2.37
CA ASP A 31 -1.72 3.90 2.34
C ASP A 31 -1.21 3.53 3.75
N PRO A 32 -2.05 2.90 4.58
CA PRO A 32 -1.65 2.49 5.92
C PRO A 32 -0.48 1.50 5.85
N SER A 33 0.45 1.60 6.80
CA SER A 33 1.45 0.57 7.08
C SER A 33 1.59 0.36 8.58
N LEU A 34 1.47 -0.90 9.02
CA LEU A 34 1.30 -1.28 10.41
C LEU A 34 2.57 -1.90 10.98
N LEU A 35 2.92 -1.48 12.19
CA LEU A 35 3.84 -2.17 13.08
C LEU A 35 3.07 -2.61 14.33
N LEU A 36 3.17 -3.89 14.69
CA LEU A 36 2.48 -4.43 15.85
C LEU A 36 3.13 -3.98 17.16
N ASP A 37 2.35 -3.98 18.23
CA ASP A 37 2.78 -3.86 19.62
C ASP A 37 3.92 -4.82 20.00
N THR A 38 3.84 -6.06 19.52
CA THR A 38 4.85 -7.11 19.74
C THR A 38 6.15 -6.87 18.99
N GLU A 39 6.18 -5.94 18.03
CA GLU A 39 7.35 -5.60 17.23
C GLU A 39 8.00 -4.27 17.64
N SER A 40 7.23 -3.35 18.21
CA SER A 40 7.66 -2.00 18.54
C SER A 40 8.49 -1.94 19.83
N PRO A 41 9.34 -0.90 19.99
CA PRO A 41 10.21 -0.79 21.16
C PRO A 41 9.46 -0.33 22.42
N ASP A 42 8.25 0.22 22.28
CA ASP A 42 7.42 0.75 23.35
C ASP A 42 6.18 -0.09 23.65
N GLY A 43 6.00 -1.24 22.98
CA GLY A 43 4.88 -2.13 23.20
C GLY A 43 3.55 -1.60 22.67
N LYS A 44 3.57 -0.60 21.78
CA LYS A 44 2.38 -0.01 21.16
C LYS A 44 2.26 -0.38 19.69
N PHE A 45 1.05 -0.33 19.15
CA PHE A 45 0.85 -0.35 17.71
C PHE A 45 1.28 0.99 17.12
N HIS A 46 1.94 0.96 15.96
CA HIS A 46 2.25 2.16 15.18
C HIS A 46 1.66 2.01 13.78
N LEU A 47 0.92 3.02 13.33
CA LEU A 47 0.39 3.09 11.97
C LEU A 47 1.02 4.28 11.25
N PHE A 48 1.55 4.03 10.06
CA PHE A 48 2.06 5.07 9.18
C PHE A 48 1.05 5.26 8.06
N CYS A 49 0.54 6.48 7.92
CA CYS A 49 -0.33 6.85 6.81
C CYS A 49 0.21 8.14 6.20
N HIS A 50 -0.17 8.44 4.97
CA HIS A 50 0.11 9.75 4.39
C HIS A 50 -1.15 10.59 4.27
N THR A 51 -0.95 11.91 4.31
CA THR A 51 -1.94 12.93 3.99
C THR A 51 -1.40 13.82 2.88
N LEU A 52 -2.13 14.87 2.49
CA LEU A 52 -1.60 15.89 1.56
C LEU A 52 -0.28 16.54 2.05
N PHE A 53 -0.01 16.50 3.35
CA PHE A 53 1.16 17.15 3.95
C PHE A 53 2.40 16.25 4.00
N GLY A 54 2.24 14.93 3.94
CA GLY A 54 3.31 13.96 4.08
C GLY A 54 2.92 12.74 4.89
N ILE A 55 3.91 11.95 5.32
CA ILE A 55 3.72 10.78 6.18
C ILE A 55 3.57 11.19 7.64
N HIS A 56 2.53 10.66 8.28
CA HIS A 56 2.25 10.75 9.70
C HIS A 56 2.43 9.38 10.36
N ARG A 57 2.85 9.38 11.62
CA ARG A 57 2.85 8.21 12.50
C ARG A 57 1.79 8.38 13.56
N TYR A 58 0.94 7.37 13.71
CA TYR A 58 -0.10 7.27 14.72
C TYR A 58 0.25 6.16 15.71
N GLU A 59 -0.09 6.37 16.98
CA GLU A 59 0.15 5.40 18.06
C GLU A 59 -1.17 4.87 18.62
N SER A 60 -1.18 3.60 19.03
CA SER A 60 -2.33 2.97 19.67
C SER A 60 -1.91 1.92 20.69
N GLU A 61 -2.62 1.88 21.82
CA GLU A 61 -2.44 0.83 22.85
C GLU A 61 -3.14 -0.48 22.46
N ASP A 62 -4.15 -0.43 21.58
CA ASP A 62 -5.03 -1.57 21.27
C ASP A 62 -5.11 -1.92 19.77
N GLY A 63 -4.56 -1.07 18.90
CA GLY A 63 -4.65 -1.18 17.44
C GLY A 63 -6.01 -0.71 16.88
N PHE A 64 -6.99 -0.38 17.71
CA PHE A 64 -8.33 0.01 17.26
C PHE A 64 -8.57 1.51 17.39
N ARG A 65 -7.91 2.17 18.34
CA ARG A 65 -8.02 3.61 18.59
C ARG A 65 -6.67 4.29 18.47
N TRP A 66 -6.58 5.25 17.58
CA TRP A 66 -5.34 5.94 17.25
C TRP A 66 -5.32 7.35 17.84
N ASP A 67 -4.13 7.86 18.12
CA ASP A 67 -3.93 9.25 18.52
C ASP A 67 -4.13 10.24 17.34
N SER A 68 -3.78 11.51 17.53
CA SER A 68 -3.91 12.54 16.50
C SER A 68 -2.84 12.46 15.40
N GLY A 69 -1.85 11.60 15.56
CA GLY A 69 -0.74 11.41 14.62
C GLY A 69 0.28 12.55 14.63
N ARG A 70 1.52 12.20 14.33
CA ARG A 70 2.65 13.12 14.21
C ARG A 70 3.21 13.11 12.79
N LEU A 71 3.28 14.28 12.15
CA LEU A 71 3.95 14.44 10.87
C LEU A 71 5.45 14.11 11.01
N LEU A 72 5.94 13.17 10.20
CA LEU A 72 7.35 12.78 10.17
C LEU A 72 8.08 13.45 9.01
N PHE A 73 7.58 13.28 7.78
CA PHE A 73 8.28 13.71 6.57
C PHE A 73 7.32 14.36 5.58
N ARG A 74 7.57 15.61 5.21
CA ARG A 74 6.81 16.32 4.17
C ARG A 74 7.14 15.76 2.79
N HIS A 75 6.22 15.95 1.84
CA HIS A 75 6.40 15.54 0.43
C HIS A 75 6.75 14.05 0.28
N THR A 76 6.08 13.22 1.06
CA THR A 76 6.22 11.76 1.06
C THR A 76 4.85 11.12 1.10
N MET A 77 4.73 9.93 0.52
CA MET A 77 3.50 9.16 0.55
C MET A 77 3.80 7.66 0.53
N ARG A 78 2.75 6.83 0.66
CA ARG A 78 2.83 5.37 0.52
C ARG A 78 3.88 4.74 1.43
N PRO A 79 3.80 4.94 2.76
CA PRO A 79 4.76 4.37 3.69
C PRO A 79 4.72 2.83 3.66
N PHE A 80 5.87 2.23 3.97
CA PHE A 80 5.99 0.81 4.29
C PHE A 80 7.04 0.62 5.38
N ILE A 81 6.60 0.13 6.54
CA ILE A 81 7.48 -0.16 7.68
C ILE A 81 7.95 -1.62 7.62
N TYR A 82 9.26 -1.81 7.71
CA TYR A 82 9.90 -3.11 7.79
C TYR A 82 10.82 -3.16 9.01
N LYS A 83 10.88 -4.30 9.70
CA LYS A 83 11.74 -4.51 10.87
C LYS A 83 12.70 -5.66 10.61
N GLU A 84 13.97 -5.44 10.88
CA GLU A 84 14.99 -6.50 10.88
C GLU A 84 16.11 -6.16 11.86
N ASN A 85 16.59 -7.16 12.62
CA ASN A 85 17.73 -7.01 13.53
C ASN A 85 17.61 -5.80 14.48
N ASN A 86 16.41 -5.57 15.04
CA ASN A 86 16.06 -4.43 15.89
C ASN A 86 16.27 -3.05 15.25
N ILE A 87 16.30 -2.99 13.93
CA ILE A 87 16.28 -1.75 13.14
C ILE A 87 14.96 -1.69 12.38
N PHE A 88 14.34 -0.52 12.42
CA PHE A 88 13.15 -0.18 11.67
C PHE A 88 13.54 0.56 10.39
N TYR A 89 12.97 0.15 9.28
CA TYR A 89 13.19 0.70 7.96
C TYR A 89 11.86 1.23 7.44
N LEU A 90 11.75 2.55 7.29
CA LEU A 90 10.60 3.18 6.68
C LEU A 90 10.92 3.48 5.22
N LEU A 91 10.32 2.71 4.32
CA LEU A 91 10.34 2.95 2.89
C LEU A 91 9.15 3.83 2.53
N TYR A 92 9.31 4.71 1.54
CA TYR A 92 8.20 5.55 1.07
C TYR A 92 8.47 6.11 -0.33
N GLU A 93 7.40 6.55 -0.99
CA GLU A 93 7.50 7.35 -2.22
C GLU A 93 7.84 8.81 -1.87
N ARG A 94 8.91 9.32 -2.46
CA ARG A 94 9.26 10.73 -2.49
C ARG A 94 8.78 11.31 -3.81
N TYR A 95 8.01 12.39 -3.74
CA TYR A 95 7.58 13.15 -4.92
C TYR A 95 8.10 14.59 -4.87
N THR A 96 8.14 15.26 -6.02
CA THR A 96 8.54 16.67 -6.13
C THR A 96 7.73 17.55 -5.17
N PRO A 97 8.33 18.46 -4.40
CA PRO A 97 7.57 19.37 -3.54
C PRO A 97 6.42 20.06 -4.28
N PHE A 98 5.26 20.14 -3.62
CA PHE A 98 4.02 20.70 -4.15
C PHE A 98 3.38 19.97 -5.34
N GLN A 99 3.88 18.78 -5.72
CA GLN A 99 3.33 17.98 -6.82
C GLN A 99 1.81 17.81 -6.77
N ILE A 100 1.26 17.51 -5.60
CA ILE A 100 -0.19 17.26 -5.44
C ILE A 100 -1.00 18.53 -5.76
N VAL A 101 -0.51 19.69 -5.32
CA VAL A 101 -1.16 21.00 -5.56
C VAL A 101 -1.08 21.38 -7.03
N PHE A 102 0.07 21.15 -7.69
CA PHE A 102 0.27 21.55 -9.08
C PHE A 102 -0.10 20.48 -10.11
N SER A 103 -0.64 19.34 -9.68
CA SER A 103 -0.94 18.18 -10.54
C SER A 103 -1.95 18.48 -11.66
N TRP A 104 -2.76 19.53 -11.53
CA TRP A 104 -3.70 19.97 -12.57
C TRP A 104 -3.03 20.77 -13.71
N PHE A 105 -1.80 21.23 -13.53
CA PHE A 105 -1.06 21.94 -14.58
C PHE A 105 -0.40 20.94 -15.53
N THR A 106 -0.75 21.00 -16.81
CA THR A 106 -0.32 20.04 -17.84
C THR A 106 1.20 19.97 -18.05
N PHE A 107 1.94 21.03 -17.68
CA PHE A 107 3.40 21.05 -17.73
C PHE A 107 4.06 20.46 -16.47
N TRP A 108 3.32 20.29 -15.38
CA TRP A 108 3.84 19.81 -14.10
C TRP A 108 3.67 18.29 -13.99
N LYS A 109 4.58 17.56 -14.61
CA LYS A 109 4.56 16.09 -14.65
C LYS A 109 4.98 15.46 -13.32
N TRP A 110 4.40 14.32 -12.99
CA TRP A 110 4.80 13.55 -11.81
C TRP A 110 6.24 13.07 -11.94
N ASN A 111 6.97 13.17 -10.83
CA ASN A 111 8.32 12.65 -10.71
C ASN A 111 8.49 12.12 -9.29
N SER A 112 8.66 10.81 -9.16
CA SER A 112 8.85 10.17 -7.88
C SER A 112 9.85 9.02 -7.91
N HIS A 113 10.36 8.70 -6.72
CA HIS A 113 11.31 7.62 -6.46
C HIS A 113 11.09 7.07 -5.05
N ILE A 114 11.65 5.90 -4.74
CA ILE A 114 11.56 5.32 -3.39
C ILE A 114 12.80 5.71 -2.57
N GLU A 115 12.54 6.18 -1.36
CA GLU A 115 13.56 6.41 -0.34
C GLU A 115 13.36 5.46 0.85
N ILE A 116 14.44 5.28 1.62
CA ILE A 116 14.44 4.54 2.89
C ILE A 116 15.07 5.39 3.98
N ARG A 117 14.55 5.26 5.20
CA ARG A 117 15.14 5.77 6.44
C ARG A 117 15.19 4.68 7.50
N THR A 118 16.20 4.72 8.35
CA THR A 118 16.36 3.78 9.45
C THR A 118 16.10 4.43 10.80
N SER A 119 15.56 3.67 11.75
CA SER A 119 15.38 4.08 13.15
C SER A 119 15.57 2.89 14.09
N LYS A 120 15.96 3.15 15.35
CA LYS A 120 15.98 2.16 16.43
C LYS A 120 14.83 2.33 17.43
N ASP A 121 14.18 3.49 17.42
CA ASP A 121 13.21 3.91 18.43
C ASP A 121 11.91 4.49 17.84
N LEU A 122 11.78 4.44 16.50
CA LEU A 122 10.71 5.04 15.69
C LEU A 122 10.60 6.57 15.77
N LYS A 123 11.43 7.23 16.56
CA LYS A 123 11.40 8.68 16.84
C LYS A 123 12.53 9.40 16.12
N ASN A 124 13.74 8.86 16.23
CA ASN A 124 14.94 9.37 15.60
C ASN A 124 15.19 8.59 14.30
N TRP A 125 15.18 9.30 13.17
CA TRP A 125 15.34 8.72 11.85
C TRP A 125 16.61 9.20 11.18
N SER A 126 17.29 8.30 10.47
CA SER A 126 18.45 8.64 9.65
C SER A 126 18.10 9.64 8.54
N SER A 127 19.14 10.15 7.86
CA SER A 127 18.95 10.77 6.55
C SER A 127 18.28 9.79 5.57
N ALA A 128 17.52 10.35 4.62
CA ALA A 128 16.91 9.56 3.56
C ALA A 128 17.99 9.06 2.60
N LYS A 129 17.89 7.79 2.20
CA LYS A 129 18.66 7.22 1.09
C LYS A 129 17.70 6.88 -0.03
N LYS A 130 17.95 7.40 -1.24
CA LYS A 130 17.24 6.97 -2.44
C LYS A 130 17.69 5.54 -2.80
N ILE A 131 16.75 4.62 -3.00
CA ILE A 131 17.06 3.20 -3.25
C ILE A 131 16.56 2.68 -4.59
N LEU A 132 15.58 3.34 -5.20
CA LEU A 132 15.03 2.97 -6.51
C LEU A 132 14.45 4.21 -7.19
N GLU A 133 14.73 4.39 -8.49
CA GLU A 133 14.16 5.47 -9.30
C GLU A 133 13.73 4.98 -10.70
N PRO A 134 12.85 5.71 -11.41
CA PRO A 134 12.41 5.32 -12.74
C PRO A 134 13.57 5.17 -13.73
N SER A 135 13.82 3.94 -14.18
CA SER A 135 14.90 3.59 -15.13
C SER A 135 14.46 2.81 -16.38
N LEU A 136 13.18 2.45 -16.51
CA LEU A 136 12.63 1.62 -17.58
C LEU A 136 11.49 2.37 -18.29
N ASP A 137 11.27 2.07 -19.57
CA ASP A 137 10.27 2.76 -20.39
C ASP A 137 8.85 2.64 -19.80
N TRP A 138 8.49 1.47 -19.26
CA TRP A 138 7.18 1.23 -18.66
C TRP A 138 6.99 1.95 -17.31
N HIS A 139 8.04 2.55 -16.71
CA HIS A 139 7.89 3.44 -15.55
C HIS A 139 7.40 4.85 -15.93
N ILE A 140 7.34 5.16 -17.22
CA ILE A 140 7.12 6.50 -17.75
C ILE A 140 5.80 6.55 -18.51
N ASN A 141 4.98 7.54 -18.20
CA ASN A 141 3.88 7.99 -19.03
C ASN A 141 4.24 9.34 -19.65
N ALA A 142 4.19 9.45 -20.97
CA ALA A 142 4.58 10.67 -21.69
C ALA A 142 3.79 11.92 -21.25
N ARG A 143 2.52 11.74 -20.87
CA ARG A 143 1.63 12.82 -20.42
C ARG A 143 1.78 13.10 -18.92
N TYR A 144 1.78 12.05 -18.10
CA TYR A 144 1.64 12.17 -16.65
C TYR A 144 2.95 12.16 -15.87
N GLY A 145 4.06 11.73 -16.48
CA GLY A 145 5.39 11.75 -15.88
C GLY A 145 5.94 10.36 -15.57
N LYS A 146 6.91 10.31 -14.66
CA LYS A 146 7.60 9.08 -14.26
C LYS A 146 7.39 8.82 -12.77
N SER A 147 6.95 7.61 -12.44
CA SER A 147 6.49 7.29 -11.09
C SER A 147 7.00 5.92 -10.67
N ILE A 148 7.54 5.84 -9.45
CA ILE A 148 7.75 4.59 -8.71
C ILE A 148 7.38 4.85 -7.24
N GLY A 149 6.57 3.96 -6.66
CA GLY A 149 6.08 4.09 -5.29
C GLY A 149 5.48 2.80 -4.74
N ASN A 150 4.62 2.92 -3.72
CA ASN A 150 3.96 1.78 -3.04
C ASN A 150 4.93 0.64 -2.67
N PRO A 151 6.03 0.93 -1.93
CA PRO A 151 6.98 -0.11 -1.57
C PRO A 151 6.31 -1.25 -0.78
N CYS A 152 6.71 -2.47 -1.10
CA CYS A 152 6.53 -3.64 -0.24
C CYS A 152 7.81 -4.47 -0.28
N LEU A 153 8.53 -4.50 0.84
CA LEU A 153 9.80 -5.19 0.97
C LEU A 153 9.60 -6.57 1.60
N VAL A 154 10.17 -7.59 0.96
CA VAL A 154 10.19 -8.97 1.46
C VAL A 154 11.63 -9.48 1.40
N LYS A 155 12.09 -10.07 2.51
CA LYS A 155 13.36 -10.80 2.52
C LYS A 155 13.17 -12.23 2.04
N ILE A 156 13.99 -12.65 1.08
CA ILE A 156 14.00 -13.99 0.51
C ILE A 156 15.42 -14.52 0.67
N GLU A 157 15.61 -15.39 1.67
CA GLU A 157 16.94 -15.88 2.05
C GLU A 157 17.83 -14.68 2.43
N ASP A 158 18.95 -14.49 1.73
CA ASP A 158 19.89 -13.40 1.95
C ASP A 158 19.65 -12.19 1.04
N LYS A 159 18.56 -12.19 0.26
CA LYS A 159 18.23 -11.11 -0.68
C LYS A 159 16.99 -10.34 -0.27
N TYR A 160 16.94 -9.10 -0.72
CA TYR A 160 15.82 -8.19 -0.53
C TYR A 160 15.08 -8.00 -1.85
N ARG A 161 13.78 -8.30 -1.83
CA ARG A 161 12.89 -8.10 -2.97
C ARG A 161 11.90 -6.99 -2.65
N LEU A 162 11.95 -5.93 -3.44
CA LEU A 162 11.10 -4.76 -3.34
C LEU A 162 10.05 -4.80 -4.45
N TYR A 163 8.79 -5.07 -4.09
CA TYR A 163 7.66 -4.84 -4.98
C TYR A 163 7.30 -3.35 -4.95
N TYR A 164 6.91 -2.82 -6.10
CA TYR A 164 6.59 -1.40 -6.24
C TYR A 164 5.56 -1.20 -7.36
N SER A 165 4.82 -0.09 -7.28
CA SER A 165 3.98 0.37 -8.39
C SER A 165 4.72 1.37 -9.25
N ALA A 166 4.43 1.43 -10.56
CA ALA A 166 5.04 2.40 -11.45
C ALA A 166 4.12 2.91 -12.57
N SER A 167 4.56 4.02 -13.17
CA SER A 167 3.80 4.79 -14.18
C SER A 167 2.45 5.28 -13.65
N LEU A 168 1.65 5.89 -14.52
CA LEU A 168 0.41 6.57 -14.16
C LEU A 168 -0.67 6.41 -15.24
N SER A 169 -1.86 5.97 -14.82
CA SER A 169 -3.11 5.94 -15.58
C SER A 169 -4.07 6.97 -15.00
N PHE A 170 -4.61 7.85 -15.83
CA PHE A 170 -5.61 8.82 -15.38
C PHE A 170 -6.99 8.18 -15.24
N ILE A 171 -7.62 8.39 -14.09
CA ILE A 171 -8.96 7.88 -13.76
C ILE A 171 -9.96 9.04 -13.95
N PRO A 172 -10.76 9.07 -15.04
CA PRO A 172 -11.44 10.29 -15.46
C PRO A 172 -12.51 10.82 -14.49
N ASP A 173 -13.32 9.95 -13.91
CA ASP A 173 -14.39 10.30 -12.97
C ASP A 173 -13.83 10.68 -11.58
N CYS A 174 -12.63 10.21 -11.26
CA CYS A 174 -11.88 10.62 -10.10
C CYS A 174 -11.17 11.96 -10.28
N GLY A 175 -10.56 12.19 -11.45
CA GLY A 175 -9.79 13.41 -11.74
C GLY A 175 -8.33 13.38 -11.27
N PHE A 176 -7.79 12.19 -10.98
CA PHE A 176 -6.39 11.98 -10.60
C PHE A 176 -5.82 10.71 -11.25
N CYS A 177 -4.52 10.49 -11.11
CA CYS A 177 -3.85 9.31 -11.66
C CYS A 177 -3.65 8.23 -10.60
N GLU A 178 -3.71 6.98 -11.05
CA GLU A 178 -3.38 5.80 -10.28
C GLU A 178 -2.21 5.03 -10.91
N PRO A 179 -1.44 4.23 -10.15
CA PRO A 179 -0.30 3.51 -10.69
C PRO A 179 -0.70 2.45 -11.71
N THR A 180 -0.14 2.52 -12.92
CA THR A 180 -0.53 1.63 -14.02
C THR A 180 -0.06 0.19 -13.80
N TYR A 181 1.19 0.01 -13.37
CA TYR A 181 1.86 -1.29 -13.34
C TYR A 181 2.37 -1.62 -11.94
N ILE A 182 2.56 -2.91 -11.68
CA ILE A 182 3.35 -3.41 -10.54
C ILE A 182 4.59 -4.09 -11.09
N GLY A 183 5.75 -3.79 -10.50
CA GLY A 183 7.01 -4.47 -10.78
C GLY A 183 7.74 -4.89 -9.52
N VAL A 184 8.96 -5.33 -9.73
CA VAL A 184 9.83 -5.83 -8.67
C VAL A 184 11.29 -5.46 -8.93
N ALA A 185 12.00 -5.16 -7.87
CA ALA A 185 13.43 -4.91 -7.88
C ALA A 185 14.14 -5.72 -6.79
N GLU A 186 15.38 -6.09 -7.02
CA GLU A 186 16.16 -6.92 -6.09
C GLU A 186 17.47 -6.25 -5.70
N SER A 187 17.93 -6.56 -4.49
CA SER A 187 19.21 -6.12 -3.92
C SER A 187 19.72 -7.18 -2.94
N ASP A 188 21.04 -7.32 -2.84
CA ASP A 188 21.67 -8.13 -1.78
C ASP A 188 21.71 -7.35 -0.44
N GLU A 189 21.50 -6.03 -0.48
CA GLU A 189 21.55 -5.13 0.67
C GLU A 189 20.21 -4.41 0.87
N ILE A 190 19.73 -4.31 2.13
CA ILE A 190 18.44 -3.65 2.42
C ILE A 190 18.40 -2.18 2.00
N LEU A 191 19.55 -1.50 2.10
CA LEU A 191 19.70 -0.10 1.71
C LEU A 191 19.98 0.06 0.20
N GLY A 192 19.81 -0.99 -0.61
CA GLY A 192 20.06 -0.96 -2.04
C GLY A 192 21.55 -0.87 -2.41
N PRO A 193 21.86 -0.70 -3.71
CA PRO A 193 20.92 -0.30 -4.76
C PRO A 193 20.01 -1.44 -5.23
N TYR A 194 18.73 -1.12 -5.46
CA TYR A 194 17.79 -2.08 -6.04
C TYR A 194 17.82 -2.01 -7.57
N LYS A 195 17.76 -3.16 -8.23
CA LYS A 195 17.68 -3.27 -9.69
C LYS A 195 16.34 -3.86 -10.10
N SER A 196 15.57 -3.09 -10.86
CA SER A 196 14.28 -3.53 -11.41
C SER A 196 14.46 -4.67 -12.41
N LEU A 197 13.51 -5.60 -12.39
CA LEU A 197 13.30 -6.50 -13.52
C LEU A 197 12.79 -5.70 -14.73
N LYS A 198 13.10 -6.19 -15.93
CA LYS A 198 12.88 -5.45 -17.17
C LYS A 198 11.39 -5.22 -17.47
N ASP A 199 10.56 -6.21 -17.20
CA ASP A 199 9.14 -6.22 -17.54
C ASP A 199 8.27 -6.07 -16.28
N PRO A 200 7.09 -5.43 -16.37
CA PRO A 200 6.16 -5.36 -15.25
C PRO A 200 5.67 -6.77 -14.88
N LEU A 201 5.45 -7.01 -13.59
CA LEU A 201 4.86 -8.25 -13.10
C LEU A 201 3.35 -8.29 -13.31
N ILE A 202 2.68 -7.16 -13.11
CA ILE A 202 1.23 -7.04 -13.24
C ILE A 202 0.91 -5.79 -14.06
N SER A 203 0.04 -5.97 -15.05
CA SER A 203 -0.43 -4.94 -15.98
C SER A 203 -1.95 -4.85 -15.94
N PRO A 204 -2.56 -3.75 -16.44
CA PRO A 204 -4.01 -3.63 -16.47
C PRO A 204 -4.62 -4.43 -17.63
N ASP A 205 -4.69 -5.75 -17.47
CA ASP A 205 -4.94 -6.72 -18.53
C ASP A 205 -6.11 -7.69 -18.24
N THR A 206 -6.82 -7.49 -17.14
CA THR A 206 -7.99 -8.30 -16.77
C THR A 206 -9.18 -7.43 -16.43
N TYR A 207 -10.38 -8.01 -16.44
CA TYR A 207 -11.60 -7.31 -16.03
C TYR A 207 -11.48 -6.70 -14.63
N ASN A 208 -10.85 -7.41 -13.69
CA ASN A 208 -10.72 -6.98 -12.29
C ASN A 208 -9.77 -5.79 -12.11
N ARG A 209 -8.82 -5.56 -13.04
CA ARG A 209 -7.83 -4.47 -13.01
C ARG A 209 -7.65 -3.80 -14.39
N ASN A 210 -8.74 -3.42 -15.06
CA ASN A 210 -8.67 -2.95 -16.45
C ASN A 210 -8.21 -1.48 -16.63
N LEU A 211 -8.09 -0.69 -15.55
CA LEU A 211 -7.60 0.70 -15.62
C LEU A 211 -6.16 0.84 -15.14
N ALA A 212 -5.83 0.15 -14.05
CA ALA A 212 -4.55 0.24 -13.37
C ALA A 212 -4.35 -0.97 -12.43
N ALA A 213 -3.08 -1.34 -12.21
CA ALA A 213 -2.71 -2.42 -11.29
C ALA A 213 -2.60 -1.95 -9.82
N GLY A 214 -2.69 -0.65 -9.55
CA GLY A 214 -2.77 -0.11 -8.18
C GLY A 214 -1.54 -0.44 -7.34
N SER A 215 -1.69 -1.22 -6.27
CA SER A 215 -0.61 -1.60 -5.35
C SER A 215 -0.69 -3.06 -4.92
N ILE A 216 0.43 -3.63 -4.45
CA ILE A 216 0.48 -4.98 -3.90
C ILE A 216 1.18 -5.01 -2.54
N LYS A 217 0.64 -5.82 -1.61
CA LYS A 217 1.36 -6.27 -0.42
C LYS A 217 1.63 -7.75 -0.51
N VAL A 218 2.89 -8.13 -0.34
CA VAL A 218 3.35 -9.50 -0.52
C VAL A 218 3.80 -10.08 0.81
N LEU A 219 3.32 -11.29 1.10
CA LEU A 219 3.75 -12.10 2.23
C LEU A 219 4.44 -13.37 1.71
N LYS A 220 5.62 -13.67 2.25
CA LYS A 220 6.27 -14.97 2.05
C LYS A 220 5.49 -16.04 2.83
N THR A 221 5.27 -17.18 2.21
CA THR A 221 4.61 -18.36 2.79
C THR A 221 5.58 -19.54 2.80
N GLU A 222 5.15 -20.67 3.37
CA GLU A 222 5.98 -21.89 3.40
C GLU A 222 6.31 -22.43 2.00
N ASN A 223 5.44 -22.21 1.01
CA ASN A 223 5.53 -22.83 -0.31
C ASN A 223 5.42 -21.83 -1.47
N GLY A 224 5.71 -20.55 -1.22
CA GLY A 224 5.59 -19.48 -2.21
C GLY A 224 5.24 -18.16 -1.56
N PHE A 225 4.35 -17.41 -2.20
CA PHE A 225 3.95 -16.05 -1.81
C PHE A 225 2.44 -15.86 -1.96
N VAL A 226 1.89 -15.02 -1.10
CA VAL A 226 0.54 -14.48 -1.24
C VAL A 226 0.64 -12.98 -1.45
N GLY A 227 -0.10 -12.50 -2.43
CA GLY A 227 -0.21 -11.10 -2.78
C GLY A 227 -1.60 -10.62 -2.40
N PHE A 228 -1.68 -9.45 -1.80
CA PHE A 228 -2.92 -8.70 -1.67
C PHE A 228 -2.80 -7.57 -2.69
N GLU A 229 -3.57 -7.63 -3.77
CA GLU A 229 -3.54 -6.63 -4.85
C GLU A 229 -4.73 -5.69 -4.71
N ASN A 230 -4.46 -4.40 -4.77
CA ASN A 230 -5.47 -3.39 -5.01
C ASN A 230 -5.72 -3.25 -6.51
N CYS A 231 -6.74 -3.95 -7.02
CA CYS A 231 -7.12 -3.91 -8.42
C CYS A 231 -7.99 -2.68 -8.72
N ILE A 232 -7.69 -1.95 -9.79
CA ILE A 232 -8.43 -0.75 -10.20
C ILE A 232 -9.07 -0.98 -11.57
N TYR A 233 -10.38 -0.85 -11.63
CA TYR A 233 -11.19 -1.24 -12.78
C TYR A 233 -12.23 -0.18 -13.13
N GLN A 234 -12.72 -0.24 -14.36
CA GLN A 234 -13.96 0.35 -14.80
C GLN A 234 -15.02 -0.75 -14.86
N ASP A 235 -16.16 -0.51 -14.22
CA ASP A 235 -17.29 -1.44 -14.24
C ASP A 235 -18.07 -1.35 -15.57
N SER A 236 -19.06 -2.24 -15.74
CA SER A 236 -19.91 -2.27 -16.93
C SER A 236 -20.76 -0.99 -17.12
N ASN A 237 -20.88 -0.14 -16.10
CA ASN A 237 -21.59 1.13 -16.15
C ASN A 237 -20.64 2.30 -16.49
N GLY A 238 -19.36 2.03 -16.74
CA GLY A 238 -18.35 3.03 -17.05
C GLY A 238 -17.81 3.77 -15.83
N ARG A 239 -18.10 3.32 -14.60
CA ARG A 239 -17.56 3.94 -13.37
C ARG A 239 -16.28 3.26 -12.94
N SER A 240 -15.31 4.04 -12.48
CA SER A 240 -14.14 3.48 -11.83
C SER A 240 -14.49 2.84 -10.49
N GLY A 241 -13.70 1.88 -10.06
CA GLY A 241 -13.78 1.28 -8.76
C GLY A 241 -12.47 0.58 -8.44
N SER A 242 -12.32 0.17 -7.19
CA SER A 242 -11.18 -0.61 -6.77
C SER A 242 -11.55 -1.57 -5.66
N SER A 243 -10.88 -2.72 -5.63
CA SER A 243 -11.14 -3.80 -4.68
C SER A 243 -9.84 -4.52 -4.33
N ILE A 244 -9.81 -5.20 -3.19
CA ILE A 244 -8.66 -5.99 -2.77
C ILE A 244 -8.89 -7.45 -3.14
N TYR A 245 -7.97 -7.99 -3.94
CA TYR A 245 -7.93 -9.39 -4.33
C TYR A 245 -6.77 -10.12 -3.69
N LEU A 246 -6.94 -11.43 -3.52
CA LEU A 246 -5.86 -12.33 -3.14
C LEU A 246 -5.25 -12.94 -4.40
N LEU A 247 -3.93 -12.87 -4.47
CA LEU A 247 -3.10 -13.51 -5.47
C LEU A 247 -2.24 -14.61 -4.82
N ASN A 248 -1.83 -15.58 -5.63
CA ASN A 248 -0.77 -16.50 -5.28
C ASN A 248 0.39 -16.42 -6.27
N SER A 249 1.56 -16.83 -5.80
CA SER A 249 2.73 -17.01 -6.62
C SER A 249 3.63 -18.07 -6.00
N PHE A 250 4.23 -18.92 -6.82
CA PHE A 250 5.25 -19.86 -6.33
C PHE A 250 6.61 -19.16 -6.18
N ASP A 251 6.98 -18.31 -7.13
CA ASP A 251 8.30 -17.69 -7.26
C ASP A 251 8.34 -16.21 -6.84
N GLY A 252 7.18 -15.60 -6.59
CA GLY A 252 7.02 -14.18 -6.29
C GLY A 252 7.16 -13.28 -7.52
N ILE A 253 7.11 -13.84 -8.72
CA ILE A 253 7.26 -13.13 -10.00
C ILE A 253 6.00 -13.30 -10.83
N LYS A 254 5.51 -14.54 -11.00
CA LYS A 254 4.27 -14.84 -11.71
C LYS A 254 3.11 -14.90 -10.73
N TRP A 255 2.08 -14.11 -10.97
CA TRP A 255 0.96 -13.96 -10.05
C TRP A 255 -0.35 -14.38 -10.70
N ASP A 256 -1.09 -15.25 -10.02
CA ASP A 256 -2.44 -15.66 -10.40
C ASP A 256 -3.43 -15.28 -9.29
N PHE A 257 -4.68 -14.99 -9.66
CA PHE A 257 -5.74 -14.80 -8.67
C PHE A 257 -5.95 -16.08 -7.87
N LEU A 258 -5.82 -16.00 -6.55
CA LEU A 258 -6.08 -17.10 -5.64
C LEU A 258 -7.58 -17.46 -5.64
N PHE A 259 -8.43 -16.45 -5.85
CA PHE A 259 -9.88 -16.53 -6.06
C PHE A 259 -10.34 -15.45 -7.02
N GLN A 260 -11.48 -15.70 -7.68
CA GLN A 260 -12.08 -14.73 -8.60
C GLN A 260 -12.84 -13.60 -7.91
N GLU A 261 -13.22 -13.78 -6.64
CA GLU A 261 -13.91 -12.76 -5.86
C GLU A 261 -12.92 -11.97 -4.99
N PRO A 262 -13.12 -10.64 -4.85
CA PRO A 262 -12.32 -9.82 -3.95
C PRO A 262 -12.63 -10.16 -2.49
N ILE A 263 -11.63 -10.00 -1.61
CA ILE A 263 -11.83 -10.09 -0.16
C ILE A 263 -12.42 -8.81 0.43
N LEU A 264 -12.35 -7.70 -0.32
CA LEU A 264 -12.93 -6.42 0.06
C LEU A 264 -13.28 -5.60 -1.18
N SER A 265 -14.54 -5.18 -1.26
CA SER A 265 -15.07 -4.32 -2.32
C SER A 265 -15.67 -3.05 -1.74
N PRO A 266 -15.92 -2.02 -2.58
CA PRO A 266 -16.70 -0.86 -2.20
C PRO A 266 -18.07 -1.29 -1.67
N SER A 267 -18.59 -0.53 -0.72
CA SER A 267 -19.89 -0.80 -0.09
C SER A 267 -20.71 0.49 0.00
N SER A 268 -21.41 0.73 1.12
CA SER A 268 -22.11 1.99 1.37
C SER A 268 -21.22 3.02 2.08
N ASP A 269 -21.74 4.24 2.20
CA ASP A 269 -21.21 5.32 3.02
C ASP A 269 -19.74 5.65 2.74
N TRP A 270 -18.84 5.53 3.72
CA TRP A 270 -17.46 5.99 3.60
C TRP A 270 -16.58 5.13 2.67
N MET A 271 -17.06 3.94 2.29
CA MET A 271 -16.39 2.99 1.36
C MET A 271 -17.07 2.93 -0.01
N LYS A 272 -17.83 3.96 -0.40
CA LYS A 272 -18.74 3.89 -1.55
C LYS A 272 -18.06 3.75 -2.92
N SER A 273 -16.89 4.35 -3.14
CA SER A 273 -16.29 4.40 -4.48
C SER A 273 -15.11 3.46 -4.63
N HIS A 274 -14.12 3.56 -3.75
CA HIS A 274 -12.85 2.90 -3.91
C HIS A 274 -12.36 2.31 -2.59
N ILE A 275 -11.72 1.16 -2.69
CA ILE A 275 -10.91 0.52 -1.66
C ILE A 275 -9.48 0.53 -2.17
N TYR A 276 -8.57 1.21 -1.51
CA TYR A 276 -7.21 1.42 -2.01
C TYR A 276 -6.19 0.54 -1.29
N ALA A 277 -4.98 1.06 -1.08
CA ALA A 277 -3.87 0.36 -0.50
C ALA A 277 -4.16 -0.11 0.93
N MET A 278 -3.36 -1.08 1.34
CA MET A 278 -3.52 -1.78 2.60
C MET A 278 -2.18 -2.21 3.17
N ASP A 279 -2.19 -2.66 4.41
CA ASP A 279 -1.12 -3.46 5.01
C ASP A 279 -1.70 -4.55 5.91
N ILE A 280 -1.05 -5.72 5.90
CA ILE A 280 -1.57 -6.95 6.48
C ILE A 280 -0.55 -7.55 7.44
N LYS A 281 -0.96 -7.78 8.69
CA LYS A 281 -0.13 -8.44 9.70
C LYS A 281 -0.92 -9.49 10.46
N PHE A 282 -0.27 -10.60 10.78
CA PHE A 282 -0.80 -11.57 11.72
C PHE A 282 -0.35 -11.22 13.13
N HIS A 283 -1.29 -11.00 14.04
CA HIS A 283 -0.98 -10.75 15.44
C HIS A 283 -0.76 -12.09 16.18
N PRO A 284 0.46 -12.38 16.70
CA PRO A 284 0.78 -13.72 17.22
C PRO A 284 0.05 -14.06 18.52
N ILE A 285 -0.17 -13.07 19.40
CA ILE A 285 -0.88 -13.26 20.67
C ILE A 285 -2.39 -13.36 20.46
N ILE A 286 -2.99 -12.41 19.73
CA ILE A 286 -4.45 -12.37 19.48
C ILE A 286 -4.87 -13.47 18.47
N LYS A 287 -3.92 -14.01 17.70
CA LYS A 287 -4.11 -15.02 16.66
C LYS A 287 -5.12 -14.60 15.58
N LYS A 288 -5.05 -13.33 15.17
CA LYS A 288 -5.89 -12.76 14.12
C LYS A 288 -5.06 -12.00 13.10
N TRP A 289 -5.55 -11.93 11.88
CA TRP A 289 -5.02 -11.08 10.84
C TRP A 289 -5.65 -9.70 10.95
N PHE A 290 -4.83 -8.65 10.96
CA PHE A 290 -5.25 -7.27 10.83
C PHE A 290 -4.87 -6.79 9.44
N LEU A 291 -5.85 -6.33 8.67
CA LEU A 291 -5.67 -5.67 7.38
C LEU A 291 -6.21 -4.25 7.50
N TYR A 292 -5.31 -3.27 7.58
CA TYR A 292 -5.70 -1.86 7.50
C TYR A 292 -5.75 -1.46 6.04
N PHE A 293 -6.73 -0.67 5.65
CA PHE A 293 -6.90 -0.19 4.27
C PHE A 293 -7.43 1.23 4.27
N ASN A 294 -7.16 2.02 3.23
CA ASN A 294 -7.91 3.25 3.01
C ASN A 294 -9.07 3.04 2.03
N ALA A 295 -10.17 3.74 2.25
CA ALA A 295 -11.31 3.75 1.33
C ALA A 295 -11.86 5.15 1.14
N ARG A 296 -12.57 5.33 0.02
CA ARG A 296 -13.07 6.61 -0.45
C ARG A 296 -14.58 6.57 -0.64
N ASN A 297 -15.25 7.65 -0.27
CA ASN A 297 -16.71 7.75 -0.25
C ASN A 297 -17.33 8.37 -1.52
N ASP A 298 -16.54 8.91 -2.44
CA ASP A 298 -17.02 9.49 -3.70
C ASP A 298 -15.93 9.41 -4.78
N TRP A 299 -16.33 9.49 -6.04
CA TRP A 299 -15.41 9.47 -7.17
C TRP A 299 -14.69 10.80 -7.29
N HIS A 300 -15.47 11.88 -7.36
CA HIS A 300 -14.94 13.19 -7.73
C HIS A 300 -13.89 13.68 -6.71
N TRP A 301 -12.71 14.10 -7.19
CA TRP A 301 -11.58 14.48 -6.34
C TRP A 301 -11.93 15.48 -5.24
N SER A 302 -12.78 16.47 -5.53
CA SER A 302 -13.18 17.51 -4.56
C SER A 302 -14.25 17.09 -3.54
N LYS A 303 -14.94 15.95 -3.76
CA LYS A 303 -16.01 15.45 -2.89
C LYS A 303 -15.58 14.24 -2.07
N GLY A 304 -14.73 13.40 -2.66
CA GLY A 304 -14.28 12.19 -2.02
C GLY A 304 -13.35 12.48 -0.85
N LYS A 305 -13.65 11.82 0.25
CA LYS A 305 -12.90 11.82 1.49
C LYS A 305 -12.43 10.41 1.76
N GLU A 306 -11.22 10.30 2.25
CA GLU A 306 -10.60 9.03 2.58
C GLU A 306 -10.53 8.83 4.08
N LYS A 307 -10.67 7.58 4.48
CA LYS A 307 -10.57 7.13 5.87
C LYS A 307 -9.87 5.77 5.89
N ILE A 308 -9.27 5.43 7.03
CA ILE A 308 -8.68 4.11 7.26
C ILE A 308 -9.71 3.20 7.92
N GLY A 309 -9.91 2.02 7.34
CA GLY A 309 -10.63 0.91 7.95
C GLY A 309 -9.74 -0.24 8.34
N LEU A 310 -10.35 -1.22 9.00
CA LEU A 310 -9.74 -2.45 9.44
C LEU A 310 -10.62 -3.65 9.05
N LEU A 311 -10.02 -4.65 8.41
CA LEU A 311 -10.57 -6.01 8.37
C LEU A 311 -9.84 -6.89 9.38
N ILE A 312 -10.64 -7.73 10.02
CA ILE A 312 -10.18 -8.80 10.89
C ILE A 312 -10.33 -10.11 10.13
N GLY A 313 -9.23 -10.83 9.97
CA GLY A 313 -9.19 -12.16 9.39
C GLY A 313 -9.00 -13.23 10.46
N GLU A 314 -9.87 -14.23 10.46
CA GLU A 314 -9.82 -15.37 11.37
C GLU A 314 -9.78 -16.66 10.54
N ILE A 315 -8.90 -17.61 10.91
CA ILE A 315 -8.91 -18.95 10.32
C ILE A 315 -10.02 -19.72 11.03
N GLU A 316 -10.98 -20.27 10.29
CA GLU A 316 -11.94 -21.21 10.87
C GLU A 316 -11.18 -22.39 11.46
N GLN A 317 -11.27 -22.57 12.78
CA GLN A 317 -10.81 -23.82 13.38
C GLN A 317 -11.80 -24.91 12.95
N PRO A 318 -11.33 -26.06 12.43
CA PRO A 318 -12.21 -27.18 12.20
C PRO A 318 -12.85 -27.55 13.55
N PHE A 319 -14.18 -27.64 13.56
CA PHE A 319 -14.98 -28.10 14.69
C PHE A 319 -14.63 -29.53 15.09
#